data_AF-A0A6S7B182-F1
#
_entry.id   AF-A0A6S7B182-F1
#
_cell.length_a   1.000
_cell.length_b   1.000
_cell.length_c   1.000
_cell.angle_alpha   90.00
_cell.angle_beta   90.00
_cell.angle_gamma   90.00
#
_symmetry.space_group_name_H-M   'P 1'
#
loop_
_entity.id
_entity.type
_entity.pdbx_description
1 polymer ?
#
loop_
_entity_poly.entity_id
_entity_poly.type
_entity_poly.pdbx_seq_one_letter_code
_entity_poly.pdbx_strand_id
1 'polypeptide(L)'
;MNLIHISFAGPTRTITDAKGERWTFEMHYYCGPIVLNKSLDPVPTQPGERSPFWHAVTRWDQGGKRLNGIDCVWEEEPQPVLEHIAGKHYRVIG
;
A
#
# COMPACT_ATOMS: atom_id res chain seq x y z
N MET A 1 -11.71 3.16 35.68
CA MET A 1 -10.51 2.37 35.34
C MET A 1 -10.13 2.75 33.91
N ASN A 2 -9.15 3.63 33.74
CA ASN A 2 -8.73 4.08 32.41
C ASN A 2 -7.66 3.13 31.89
N LEU A 3 -8.01 2.29 30.93
CA LEU A 3 -7.06 1.49 30.19
C LEU A 3 -6.31 2.43 29.23
N ILE A 4 -5.03 2.66 29.49
CA ILE A 4 -4.12 3.29 28.53
C ILE A 4 -3.52 2.15 27.70
N HIS A 5 -3.96 2.02 26.45
CA HIS A 5 -3.37 1.08 25.50
C HIS A 5 -2.24 1.79 24.75
N ILE A 6 -1.01 1.31 24.92
CA ILE A 6 0.13 1.73 24.11
C ILE A 6 0.37 0.63 23.10
N SER A 7 -0.13 0.81 21.88
CA SER A 7 0.17 -0.07 20.77
C SER A 7 1.61 0.18 20.33
N PHE A 8 2.49 -0.80 20.52
CA PHE A 8 3.81 -0.76 19.90
C PHE A 8 3.61 -1.04 18.42
N ALA A 9 3.74 0.02 17.62
CA ALA A 9 3.48 -0.07 16.21
C ALA A 9 4.73 -0.61 15.47
N GLY A 10 4.53 -1.11 14.23
CA GLY A 10 5.56 -1.86 13.52
C GLY A 10 6.72 -1.00 13.03
N PRO A 11 7.72 -1.58 12.34
CA PRO A 11 8.81 -0.80 11.80
C PRO A 11 8.30 0.23 10.76
N THR A 12 8.84 1.45 10.81
CA THR A 12 8.62 2.46 9.77
C THR A 12 9.16 1.98 8.43
N ARG A 13 8.37 2.15 7.38
CA ARG A 13 8.70 1.79 6.00
C ARG A 13 8.50 2.95 5.07
N THR A 14 9.11 2.85 3.90
CA THR A 14 8.89 3.77 2.79
C THR A 14 8.43 3.00 1.57
N ILE A 15 7.52 3.58 0.79
CA ILE A 15 7.05 2.98 -0.47
C ILE A 15 6.90 4.09 -1.52
N THR A 16 7.35 3.81 -2.73
CA THR A 16 7.12 4.70 -3.89
C THR A 16 5.94 4.17 -4.67
N ASP A 17 4.94 5.01 -4.94
CA ASP A 17 3.76 4.59 -5.71
C ASP A 17 3.99 4.58 -7.23
N ALA A 18 2.98 4.15 -7.98
CA ALA A 18 3.04 4.04 -9.44
C ALA A 18 3.29 5.40 -10.14
N LYS A 19 3.04 6.52 -9.46
CA LYS A 19 3.26 7.88 -9.97
C LYS A 19 4.63 8.43 -9.58
N GLY A 20 5.42 7.69 -8.80
CA GLY A 20 6.73 8.10 -8.31
C GLY A 20 6.70 8.89 -7.00
N GLU A 21 5.55 9.04 -6.34
CA GLU A 21 5.48 9.72 -5.05
C GLU A 21 5.93 8.77 -3.92
N ARG A 22 6.78 9.27 -3.02
CA ARG A 22 7.33 8.51 -1.90
C ARG A 22 6.53 8.75 -0.63
N TRP A 23 6.02 7.67 -0.05
CA TRP A 23 5.22 7.64 1.16
C TRP A 23 6.04 7.05 2.31
N THR A 24 5.88 7.60 3.52
CA THR A 24 6.44 7.02 4.75
C THR A 24 5.29 6.51 5.60
N PHE A 25 5.37 5.28 6.12
CA PHE A 25 4.27 4.68 6.87
C PHE A 25 4.71 3.73 7.97
N GLU A 26 3.91 3.73 9.04
CA GLU A 26 3.68 2.74 10.06
C GLU A 26 3.02 1.44 9.61
N MET A 27 3.64 0.25 9.65
CA MET A 27 2.88 -0.99 9.49
C MET A 27 2.36 -1.53 10.84
N HIS A 28 1.18 -1.10 11.27
CA HIS A 28 0.58 -1.57 12.52
C HIS A 28 0.02 -2.99 12.38
N TYR A 29 0.31 -3.87 13.34
CA TYR A 29 -0.10 -5.29 13.28
C TYR A 29 -1.62 -5.50 13.17
N TYR A 30 -2.42 -4.64 13.83
CA TYR A 30 -3.88 -4.78 13.85
C TYR A 30 -4.60 -3.86 12.86
N CYS A 31 -4.02 -2.69 12.56
CA CYS A 31 -4.69 -1.65 11.78
C CYS A 31 -4.17 -1.55 10.35
N GLY A 32 -3.09 -2.28 10.03
CA GLY A 32 -2.40 -2.15 8.77
C GLY A 32 -1.60 -0.86 8.68
N PRO A 33 -1.38 -0.36 7.46
CA PRO A 33 -0.47 0.74 7.21
C PRO A 33 -1.08 2.10 7.61
N ILE A 34 -0.27 2.94 8.26
CA ILE A 34 -0.62 4.30 8.72
C ILE A 34 0.40 5.26 8.14
N VAL A 35 -0.02 6.17 7.27
CA VAL A 35 0.88 7.17 6.67
C VAL A 35 1.31 8.18 7.71
N LEU A 36 2.61 8.48 7.70
CA LEU A 36 3.28 9.38 8.63
C LEU A 36 3.71 10.68 7.94
N ASN A 37 3.81 11.74 8.73
CA ASN A 37 4.40 13.01 8.31
C ASN A 37 5.94 12.98 8.50
N LYS A 38 6.61 14.12 8.26
CA LYS A 38 8.07 14.24 8.39
C LYS A 38 8.58 14.07 9.83
N SER A 39 7.73 14.32 10.82
CA SER A 39 8.03 14.11 12.25
C SER A 39 7.77 12.67 12.70
N LEU A 40 7.38 11.77 11.79
CA LEU A 40 6.98 10.39 12.03
C LEU A 40 5.68 10.24 12.85
N ASP A 41 4.86 11.27 12.92
CA ASP A 41 3.50 11.17 13.47
C ASP A 41 2.49 10.83 12.37
N PRO A 42 1.39 10.12 12.68
CA PRO A 42 0.30 9.91 11.73
C PRO A 42 -0.18 11.22 11.10
N VAL A 43 -0.35 11.22 9.78
CA VAL A 43 -0.93 12.39 9.10
C VAL A 43 -2.37 12.63 9.61
N PRO A 44 -2.80 13.90 9.73
CA PRO A 44 -4.12 14.24 10.29
C PRO A 44 -5.30 13.69 9.47
N THR A 45 -5.07 13.36 8.20
CA THR A 45 -6.05 12.70 7.33
C THR A 45 -5.34 11.62 6.54
N GLN A 46 -5.69 10.36 6.80
CA GLN A 46 -5.12 9.22 6.08
C GLN A 46 -5.60 9.22 4.62
N PRO A 47 -4.80 8.72 3.67
CA PRO A 47 -5.20 8.61 2.29
C PRO A 47 -6.49 7.78 2.16
N GLY A 48 -7.45 8.24 1.36
CA GLY A 48 -8.66 7.46 1.05
C GLY A 48 -8.35 6.24 0.20
N GLU A 49 -9.25 5.26 0.14
CA GLU A 49 -9.07 3.94 -0.51
C GLU A 49 -8.56 3.99 -1.96
N ARG A 50 -8.92 5.04 -2.71
CA ARG A 50 -8.50 5.24 -4.11
C ARG A 50 -7.11 5.86 -4.26
N SER A 51 -6.42 6.13 -3.16
CA SER A 51 -5.07 6.69 -3.18
C SER A 51 -4.10 5.68 -3.81
N PRO A 52 -3.16 6.14 -4.67
CA PRO A 52 -2.08 5.29 -5.19
C PRO A 52 -1.27 4.59 -4.11
N PHE A 53 -1.20 5.17 -2.90
CA PHE A 53 -0.59 4.54 -1.72
C PHE A 53 -1.15 3.13 -1.46
N TRP A 54 -2.48 2.99 -1.41
CA TRP A 54 -3.11 1.71 -1.07
C TRP A 54 -2.86 0.66 -2.14
N HIS A 55 -2.83 1.07 -3.41
CA HIS A 55 -2.47 0.18 -4.51
C HIS A 55 -1.04 -0.36 -4.34
N ALA A 56 -0.07 0.53 -4.14
CA ALA A 56 1.33 0.16 -3.93
C ALA A 56 1.51 -0.76 -2.71
N VAL A 57 0.91 -0.43 -1.57
CA VAL A 57 1.02 -1.22 -0.34
C VAL A 57 0.35 -2.58 -0.48
N THR A 58 -0.80 -2.65 -1.16
CA THR A 58 -1.51 -3.90 -1.42
C THR A 58 -0.66 -4.82 -2.31
N ARG A 59 -0.06 -4.28 -3.37
CA ARG A 59 0.85 -5.04 -4.25
C ARG A 59 2.10 -5.50 -3.51
N TRP A 60 2.66 -4.66 -2.65
CA TRP A 60 3.77 -5.05 -1.79
C TRP A 60 3.40 -6.20 -0.83
N ASP A 61 2.23 -6.12 -0.18
CA ASP A 61 1.72 -7.15 0.74
C ASP A 61 1.50 -8.49 0.01
N GLN A 62 0.80 -8.46 -1.12
CA GLN A 62 0.55 -9.62 -1.99
C GLN A 62 1.83 -10.19 -2.61
N GLY A 63 2.80 -9.32 -2.92
CA GLY A 63 4.10 -9.67 -3.48
C GLY A 63 5.12 -10.19 -2.45
N GLY A 64 4.67 -10.58 -1.26
CA GLY A 64 5.51 -11.21 -0.24
C GLY A 64 6.29 -10.23 0.63
N LYS A 65 5.88 -8.95 0.70
CA LYS A 65 6.46 -7.91 1.57
C LYS A 65 7.97 -7.72 1.39
N ARG A 66 8.44 -7.77 0.14
CA ARG A 66 9.88 -7.62 -0.18
C ARG A 66 10.40 -6.25 0.27
N LEU A 67 11.63 -6.22 0.75
CA LEU A 67 12.27 -5.02 1.27
C LEU A 67 13.66 -4.85 0.67
N ASN A 68 14.04 -3.60 0.42
CA ASN A 68 15.41 -3.16 0.22
C ASN A 68 15.75 -2.13 1.31
N GLY A 69 16.31 -2.60 2.44
CA GLY A 69 16.44 -1.78 3.64
C GLY A 69 15.07 -1.44 4.24
N ILE A 70 14.73 -0.14 4.29
CA ILE A 70 13.41 0.34 4.75
C ILE A 70 12.40 0.49 3.60
N ASP A 71 12.86 0.39 2.35
CA ASP A 71 12.04 0.57 1.16
C ASP A 71 11.27 -0.71 0.83
N CYS A 72 9.95 -0.59 0.71
CA CYS A 72 9.06 -1.61 0.19
C CYS A 72 9.24 -1.75 -1.31
N VAL A 73 9.52 -2.97 -1.76
CA VAL A 73 9.69 -3.32 -3.18
C VAL A 73 8.43 -4.02 -3.67
N TRP A 74 7.78 -3.42 -4.66
CA TRP A 74 6.60 -3.99 -5.32
C TRP A 74 6.72 -3.80 -6.82
N GLU A 75 6.00 -4.62 -7.56
CA GLU A 75 5.94 -4.59 -9.01
C GLU A 75 4.47 -4.55 -9.42
N GLU A 76 4.19 -3.83 -10.51
CA GLU A 76 2.86 -3.89 -11.12
C GLU A 76 2.71 -5.23 -11.84
N GLU A 77 1.60 -5.92 -11.61
CA GLU A 77 1.30 -7.08 -12.43
C GLU A 77 0.89 -6.63 -13.82
N PRO A 78 1.39 -7.28 -14.89
CA PRO A 78 0.94 -6.98 -16.24
C PRO A 78 -0.58 -7.17 -16.31
N GLN A 79 -1.27 -6.12 -16.73
CA GLN A 79 -2.71 -6.18 -16.94
C GLN A 79 -2.99 -7.12 -18.11
N PRO A 80 -3.93 -8.09 -17.98
CA PRO A 80 -4.29 -8.95 -19.09
C PRO A 80 -4.84 -8.08 -20.23
N VAL A 81 -4.37 -8.32 -21.45
CA VAL A 81 -4.96 -7.66 -22.62
C VAL A 81 -6.32 -8.32 -22.87
N LEU A 82 -7.37 -7.53 -23.03
CA LEU A 82 -8.73 -8.03 -23.20
C LEU A 82 -9.21 -7.74 -24.62
N GLU A 83 -9.67 -8.77 -25.33
CA GLU A 83 -10.47 -8.65 -26.55
C GLU A 83 -11.94 -8.50 -26.18
N HIS A 84 -12.60 -7.48 -26.72
CA HIS A 84 -14.06 -7.42 -26.64
C HIS A 84 -14.68 -8.40 -27.64
N ILE A 85 -15.62 -9.24 -27.18
CA ILE A 85 -16.35 -10.19 -28.05
C ILE A 85 -17.75 -9.67 -28.33
N ALA A 86 -18.57 -9.54 -27.29
CA ALA A 86 -19.97 -9.09 -27.38
C ALA A 86 -20.52 -8.75 -25.99
N GLY A 87 -21.37 -7.72 -25.88
CA GLY A 87 -21.98 -7.34 -24.60
C GLY A 87 -20.94 -7.07 -23.51
N LYS A 88 -21.11 -7.68 -22.33
CA LYS A 88 -20.15 -7.67 -21.21
C LYS A 88 -19.11 -8.80 -21.28
N HIS A 89 -18.98 -9.48 -22.41
CA HIS A 89 -18.05 -10.60 -22.57
C HIS A 89 -16.75 -10.14 -23.22
N TYR A 90 -15.65 -10.52 -22.55
CA TYR A 90 -14.29 -10.24 -22.96
C TYR A 90 -13.50 -11.55 -22.96
N ARG A 91 -12.51 -11.67 -23.85
CA ARG A 91 -11.52 -12.75 -23.87
C ARG A 91 -10.18 -12.18 -23.44
N VAL A 92 -9.48 -12.87 -22.55
CA VAL A 92 -8.08 -12.57 -22.27
C VAL A 92 -7.24 -12.97 -23.48
N ILE A 93 -6.55 -12.01 -24.09
CA ILE A 93 -5.48 -12.23 -25.06
C ILE A 93 -4.17 -12.02 -24.31
N GLY A 94 -3.31 -13.03 -24.29
CA GLY A 94 -2.06 -13.01 -23.54
C GLY A 94 -1.57 -14.41 -23.34
#